data_AF-A0A925FQ94-F1
#
_entry.id   AF-A0A925FQ94-F1
#
_cell.length_a   1.000
_cell.length_b   1.000
_cell.length_c   1.000
_cell.angle_alpha   90.00
_cell.angle_beta   90.00
_cell.angle_gamma   90.00
#
_symmetry.space_group_name_H-M   'P 1'
#
loop_
_entity.id
_entity.type
_entity.pdbx_description
1 polymer ?
#
loop_
_entity_poly.entity_id
_entity_poly.type
_entity_poly.pdbx_seq_one_letter_code
_entity_poly.pdbx_strand_id
1 'polypeptide(L)'
;MSFRGKLSVLMVSAAIALYAVIGGMLSPWTRAQQPINDAGAQIRIFESVLQHIQNDYVDEPNLEKVRFGALRGLVGGLDPYSSYLTAQQVTDFNAAKTTNKVGIGAEFSQVSLYLYVVS
;
A
#
# COMPACT_ATOMS: atom_id res chain seq x y z
N MET A 1 -26.25 49.38 29.30
CA MET A 1 -26.54 47.97 28.96
C MET A 1 -26.79 47.19 30.24
N SER A 2 -27.99 46.61 30.40
CA SER A 2 -28.37 45.90 31.61
C SER A 2 -27.57 44.59 31.76
N PHE A 3 -27.20 44.27 33.00
CA PHE A 3 -26.41 43.08 33.39
C PHE A 3 -26.96 41.77 32.78
N ARG A 4 -28.29 41.69 32.63
CA ARG A 4 -29.01 40.55 32.08
C ARG A 4 -28.72 40.30 30.59
N GLY A 5 -28.47 41.36 29.81
CA GLY A 5 -28.14 41.26 28.39
C GLY A 5 -26.69 40.83 28.12
N LYS A 6 -25.75 41.19 29.01
CA LYS A 6 -24.36 40.70 28.93
C LYS A 6 -24.28 39.22 29.26
N LEU A 7 -25.08 38.77 30.24
CA LEU A 7 -25.14 37.37 30.65
C LEU A 7 -25.75 36.48 29.56
N SER A 8 -26.78 36.93 28.84
CA SER A 8 -27.37 36.16 27.74
C SER A 8 -26.41 36.01 26.55
N VAL A 9 -25.69 37.08 26.18
CA VAL A 9 -24.69 37.01 25.11
C VAL A 9 -23.53 36.06 25.46
N LEU A 10 -23.09 36.06 26.73
CA LEU A 10 -22.03 35.17 27.19
C LEU A 10 -22.45 33.70 27.21
N MET A 11 -23.71 33.41 27.57
CA MET A 11 -24.24 32.04 27.52
C MET A 11 -24.35 31.51 26.09
N VAL A 12 -24.77 32.36 25.15
CA VAL A 12 -24.89 31.97 23.74
C VAL A 12 -23.50 31.74 23.12
N SER A 13 -22.51 32.58 23.40
CA SER A 13 -21.15 32.36 22.89
C SER A 13 -20.50 31.12 23.49
N ALA A 14 -20.73 30.84 24.78
CA ALA A 14 -20.26 29.63 25.43
C ALA A 14 -20.89 28.36 24.83
N ALA A 15 -22.18 28.38 24.50
CA ALA A 15 -22.85 27.25 23.85
C ALA A 15 -22.30 26.98 22.44
N ILE A 16 -22.03 28.04 21.66
CA ILE A 16 -21.42 27.91 20.32
C ILE A 16 -19.99 27.38 20.43
N ALA A 17 -19.20 27.88 21.39
CA ALA A 17 -17.85 27.39 21.64
C ALA A 17 -17.85 25.91 22.07
N LEU A 18 -18.78 25.52 22.94
CA LEU A 18 -18.93 24.13 23.38
C LEU A 18 -19.33 23.21 22.20
N TYR A 19 -20.27 23.65 21.36
CA TYR A 19 -20.66 22.93 20.15
C TYR A 19 -19.48 22.76 19.19
N ALA A 20 -18.68 23.81 18.99
CA ALA A 20 -17.49 23.75 18.13
C ALA A 20 -16.40 22.82 18.71
N VAL A 21 -16.20 22.81 20.03
CA VAL A 21 -15.22 21.94 20.69
C VAL A 21 -15.67 20.48 20.65
N ILE A 22 -16.94 20.20 20.95
CA ILE A 22 -17.51 18.85 20.89
C ILE A 22 -17.51 18.34 19.43
N GLY A 23 -17.93 19.19 18.48
CA GLY A 23 -17.92 18.88 17.05
C GLY A 23 -16.51 18.71 16.48
N GLY A 24 -15.53 19.46 16.96
CA GLY A 24 -14.13 19.38 16.51
C GLY A 24 -13.37 18.18 17.11
N MET A 25 -13.65 17.81 18.36
CA MET A 25 -12.91 16.77 19.08
C MET A 25 -13.48 15.36 18.86
N LEU A 26 -14.79 15.24 18.57
CA LEU A 26 -15.46 13.96 18.29
C LEU A 26 -15.58 13.63 16.81
N SER A 27 -15.21 14.54 15.91
CA SER A 27 -15.32 14.32 14.48
C SER A 27 -14.11 13.54 13.95
N PRO A 28 -14.27 12.27 13.53
CA PRO A 28 -13.22 11.54 12.82
C PRO A 28 -12.89 12.16 11.44
N TRP A 29 -13.66 13.15 10.99
CA TRP A 29 -13.56 13.78 9.67
C TRP A 29 -12.44 14.82 9.56
N THR A 30 -11.84 15.27 10.66
CA THR A 30 -10.70 16.21 10.63
C THR A 30 -9.35 15.52 10.45
N ARG A 31 -9.29 14.19 10.51
CA ARG A 31 -8.10 13.42 10.08
C ARG A 31 -8.14 13.20 8.57
N ALA A 32 -8.04 14.29 7.82
CA ALA A 32 -7.62 14.25 6.43
C ALA A 32 -6.12 13.93 6.35
N GLN A 33 -5.70 12.80 6.91
CA GLN A 33 -4.41 12.22 6.61
C GLN A 33 -4.56 11.51 5.27
N GLN A 34 -3.80 11.99 4.28
CA GLN A 34 -3.81 11.44 2.94
C GLN A 34 -3.69 9.91 3.01
N PRO A 35 -4.67 9.14 2.47
CA PRO A 35 -4.71 7.69 2.60
C PRO A 35 -3.50 6.98 1.99
N ILE A 36 -2.68 7.70 1.23
CA ILE A 36 -1.46 7.21 0.56
C ILE A 36 -0.45 6.67 1.57
N ASN A 37 -0.34 7.22 2.79
CA ASN A 37 0.64 6.78 3.80
C ASN A 37 0.02 6.07 5.01
N ASP A 38 -1.29 5.84 5.03
CA ASP A 38 -1.93 5.04 6.08
C ASP A 38 -1.83 3.55 5.73
N ALA A 39 -1.00 2.81 6.47
CA ALA A 39 -0.84 1.36 6.29
C ALA A 39 -2.18 0.61 6.41
N GLY A 40 -3.08 1.05 7.30
CA GLY A 40 -4.39 0.43 7.45
C GLY A 40 -5.27 0.64 6.22
N ALA A 41 -5.22 1.82 5.60
CA ALA A 41 -5.93 2.09 4.35
C ALA A 41 -5.39 1.27 3.18
N GLN A 42 -4.07 1.12 3.07
CA GLN A 42 -3.45 0.32 2.02
C GLN A 42 -3.83 -1.16 2.11
N ILE A 43 -3.87 -1.73 3.32
CA ILE A 43 -4.29 -3.13 3.52
C ILE A 43 -5.77 -3.32 3.13
N ARG A 44 -6.66 -2.39 3.51
CA ARG A 44 -8.08 -2.45 3.09
C ARG A 44 -8.25 -2.41 1.58
N ILE A 45 -7.45 -1.60 0.88
CA ILE A 45 -7.45 -1.56 -0.59
C ILE A 45 -6.98 -2.90 -1.16
N PHE A 46 -5.90 -3.46 -0.62
CA PHE A 46 -5.37 -4.76 -1.05
C PHE A 46 -6.40 -5.89 -0.87
N GLU A 47 -7.07 -5.93 0.28
CA GLU A 47 -8.16 -6.88 0.55
C GLU A 47 -9.31 -6.74 -0.45
N SER A 48 -9.73 -5.50 -0.73
CA SER A 48 -10.80 -5.23 -1.71
C SER A 48 -10.45 -5.69 -3.11
N VAL A 49 -9.21 -5.44 -3.57
CA VAL A 49 -8.72 -5.92 -4.87
C VAL A 49 -8.69 -7.45 -4.91
N LEU A 50 -8.22 -8.10 -3.85
CA LEU A 50 -8.16 -9.55 -3.78
C LEU A 50 -9.57 -10.19 -3.81
N GLN A 51 -10.54 -9.58 -3.12
CA GLN A 51 -11.95 -10.01 -3.19
C GLN A 51 -12.52 -9.90 -4.60
N HIS A 52 -12.21 -8.81 -5.31
CA HIS A 52 -12.67 -8.60 -6.69
C HIS A 52 -12.06 -9.65 -7.64
N ILE A 53 -10.77 -9.97 -7.47
CA ILE A 53 -10.12 -11.03 -8.25
C ILE A 53 -10.76 -12.40 -7.98
N GLN A 54 -11.17 -12.68 -6.74
CA GLN A 54 -11.78 -13.97 -6.39
C GLN A 54 -13.21 -14.12 -6.92
N ASN A 55 -14.02 -13.07 -6.82
CA ASN A 55 -15.46 -13.16 -7.06
C ASN A 55 -15.88 -12.72 -8.46
N ASP A 56 -15.12 -11.80 -9.07
CA ASP A 56 -15.54 -11.10 -10.29
C ASP A 56 -14.65 -11.45 -11.50
N TYR A 57 -13.64 -12.31 -11.33
CA TYR A 57 -12.83 -12.82 -12.45
C TYR A 57 -13.59 -13.89 -13.23
N VAL A 58 -13.37 -13.92 -14.56
CA VAL A 58 -14.14 -14.76 -15.50
C VAL A 58 -13.94 -16.25 -15.26
N ASP A 59 -12.73 -16.65 -14.86
CA ASP A 59 -12.33 -18.03 -14.60
C ASP A 59 -11.92 -18.23 -13.13
N GLU A 60 -11.72 -19.46 -12.67
CA GLU A 60 -11.20 -19.71 -11.32
C GLU A 60 -9.72 -19.24 -11.21
N PRO A 61 -9.42 -18.24 -10.38
CA PRO A 61 -8.09 -17.65 -10.35
C PRO A 61 -7.12 -18.51 -9.54
N ASN A 62 -5.90 -18.69 -10.06
CA ASN A 62 -4.81 -19.27 -9.26
C ASN A 62 -4.28 -18.23 -8.27
N LEU A 63 -4.74 -18.30 -7.01
CA LEU A 63 -4.36 -17.36 -5.96
C LEU A 63 -2.88 -17.39 -5.58
N GLU A 64 -2.19 -18.51 -5.77
CA GLU A 64 -0.74 -18.58 -5.57
C GLU A 64 0.00 -17.71 -6.59
N LYS A 65 -0.39 -17.80 -7.87
CA LYS A 65 0.16 -16.97 -8.94
C LYS A 65 -0.15 -15.49 -8.71
N VAL A 66 -1.38 -15.16 -8.30
CA VAL A 66 -1.78 -13.78 -7.96
C VAL A 66 -0.93 -13.24 -6.82
N ARG A 67 -0.72 -14.02 -5.75
CA ARG A 67 0.14 -13.66 -4.61
C ARG A 67 1.56 -13.34 -5.06
N PHE A 68 2.19 -14.23 -5.86
CA PHE A 68 3.55 -13.98 -6.35
C PHE A 68 3.64 -12.77 -7.29
N GLY A 69 2.62 -12.56 -8.13
CA GLY A 69 2.51 -11.38 -8.98
C GLY A 69 2.42 -10.08 -8.17
N ALA A 70 1.58 -10.07 -7.13
CA ALA A 70 1.43 -8.94 -6.23
C ALA A 70 2.75 -8.61 -5.52
N LEU A 71 3.43 -9.61 -4.95
CA LEU A 71 4.73 -9.41 -4.29
C LEU A 71 5.80 -8.87 -5.26
N ARG A 72 5.87 -9.40 -6.48
CA ARG A 72 6.80 -8.88 -7.51
C ARG A 72 6.46 -7.46 -7.93
N GLY A 73 5.17 -7.12 -8.06
CA GLY A 73 4.71 -5.77 -8.38
C GLY A 73 5.04 -4.76 -7.28
N LEU A 74 4.83 -5.13 -6.02
CA LEU A 74 5.19 -4.30 -4.85
C LEU A 74 6.69 -4.03 -4.80
N VAL A 75 7.51 -5.07 -4.96
CA VAL A 75 8.98 -4.94 -4.90
C VAL A 75 9.52 -4.19 -6.13
N GLY A 76 8.97 -4.43 -7.33
CA GLY A 76 9.35 -3.70 -8.54
C GLY A 76 8.96 -2.22 -8.54
N GLY A 77 8.04 -1.82 -7.66
CA GLY A 77 7.70 -0.41 -7.42
C GLY A 77 8.71 0.34 -6.54
N LEU A 78 9.65 -0.36 -5.88
CA LEU A 78 10.66 0.27 -5.04
C LEU A 78 11.82 0.83 -5.87
N ASP A 79 12.48 -0.04 -6.63
CA ASP A 79 13.60 0.31 -7.49
C ASP A 79 13.84 -0.79 -8.56
N PRO A 80 14.62 -0.51 -9.63
CA PRO A 80 14.85 -1.48 -10.71
C PRO A 80 15.67 -2.72 -10.34
N TYR A 81 16.40 -2.70 -9.21
CA TYR A 81 17.30 -3.77 -8.79
C TYR A 81 16.66 -4.68 -7.71
N SER A 82 15.58 -4.22 -7.10
CA SER A 82 14.78 -4.98 -6.14
C SER A 82 13.91 -6.02 -6.86
N SER A 83 14.00 -7.29 -6.44
CA SER A 83 13.20 -8.38 -7.00
C SER A 83 12.81 -9.41 -5.95
N TYR A 84 11.64 -10.05 -6.15
CA TYR A 84 11.14 -11.10 -5.28
C TYR A 84 11.36 -12.49 -5.90
N LEU A 85 12.03 -13.36 -5.15
CA LEU A 85 12.26 -14.77 -5.49
C LEU A 85 11.40 -15.69 -4.62
N THR A 86 10.80 -16.72 -5.23
CA THR A 86 10.14 -17.79 -4.47
C THR A 86 11.17 -18.72 -3.82
N ALA A 87 10.75 -19.47 -2.80
CA ALA A 87 11.63 -20.44 -2.13
C ALA A 87 12.24 -21.47 -3.09
N GLN A 88 11.48 -21.88 -4.11
CA GLN A 88 11.97 -22.77 -5.16
C GLN A 88 13.04 -22.09 -6.02
N GLN A 89 12.80 -20.85 -6.46
CA GLN A 89 13.78 -20.09 -7.25
C GLN A 89 15.09 -19.87 -6.48
N VAL A 90 15.03 -19.63 -5.17
CA VAL A 90 16.22 -19.52 -4.31
C VAL A 90 16.97 -20.85 -4.25
N THR A 91 16.25 -21.95 -4.09
CA THR A 91 16.85 -23.30 -4.08
C THR A 91 17.54 -23.60 -5.39
N ASP A 92 16.88 -23.34 -6.52
CA ASP A 92 17.42 -23.56 -7.86
C ASP A 92 18.65 -22.68 -8.13
N PHE A 93 18.61 -21.42 -7.70
CA PHE A 93 19.76 -20.51 -7.80
C PHE A 93 20.96 -21.01 -7.00
N ASN A 94 20.73 -21.51 -5.78
CA ASN A 94 21.80 -22.06 -4.95
C ASN A 94 22.34 -23.38 -5.52
N ALA A 95 21.49 -24.24 -6.09
CA ALA A 95 21.91 -25.47 -6.75
C ALA A 95 22.70 -25.19 -8.05
N ALA A 96 22.39 -24.11 -8.76
CA ALA A 96 23.16 -23.68 -9.92
C ALA A 96 24.60 -23.31 -9.54
N LYS A 97 24.83 -22.72 -8.35
CA LYS A 97 26.18 -22.39 -7.86
C LYS A 97 27.04 -23.63 -7.57
N THR A 98 26.43 -24.74 -7.18
CA THR A 98 27.16 -25.98 -6.85
C THR A 98 27.41 -26.86 -8.07
N THR A 99 26.73 -26.59 -9.17
CA THR A 99 26.91 -27.31 -10.43
C THR A 99 27.92 -26.55 -11.31
N ASN A 100 28.81 -27.25 -12.02
CA ASN A 100 29.76 -26.67 -13.00
C ASN A 100 29.07 -26.15 -14.28
N LYS A 101 27.91 -25.49 -14.15
CA LYS A 101 27.24 -24.84 -15.27
C LYS A 101 27.98 -23.54 -15.59
N VAL A 102 28.58 -23.48 -16.77
CA VAL A 102 29.23 -22.28 -17.29
C VAL A 102 28.20 -21.42 -17.99
N GLY A 103 28.24 -20.10 -17.75
CA GLY A 103 27.41 -19.12 -18.44
C GLY A 103 27.93 -18.82 -19.85
N ILE A 104 27.27 -17.89 -20.53
CA ILE A 104 27.67 -17.42 -21.87
C ILE A 104 28.65 -16.24 -21.84
N GLY A 105 29.05 -15.79 -20.63
CA GLY A 105 29.93 -14.63 -20.45
C GLY A 105 29.24 -13.29 -20.72
N ALA A 106 27.91 -13.25 -20.65
CA ALA A 106 27.13 -12.02 -20.76
C ALA A 106 26.44 -11.68 -19.44
N GLU A 107 26.46 -10.40 -19.09
CA GLU A 107 25.77 -9.85 -17.93
C GLU A 107 24.44 -9.23 -18.36
N PHE A 108 23.37 -9.55 -17.62
CA PHE A 108 22.03 -9.07 -17.93
C PHE A 108 21.50 -8.17 -16.82
N SER A 109 20.80 -7.13 -17.21
CA SER A 109 20.03 -6.27 -16.30
C SER A 109 18.65 -6.00 -16.88
N GLN A 110 17.71 -5.61 -16.03
CA GLN A 110 16.33 -5.36 -16.39
C GLN A 110 15.92 -3.93 -16.05
N VAL A 111 15.33 -3.22 -17.02
CA VAL A 111 14.72 -1.90 -16.82
C VAL A 111 13.40 -1.85 -17.57
N SER A 112 12.32 -1.42 -16.89
CA SER A 112 10.99 -1.22 -17.51
C SER A 112 10.49 -2.45 -18.29
N LEU A 113 10.71 -3.65 -17.75
CA LEU A 113 10.38 -4.96 -18.35
C LEU A 113 11.23 -5.34 -19.59
N TYR A 114 12.23 -4.54 -19.95
CA TYR A 114 13.22 -4.90 -20.97
C TYR A 114 14.45 -5.52 -20.33
N LEU A 115 14.86 -6.68 -20.86
CA LEU A 115 16.13 -7.30 -20.56
C LEU A 115 17.18 -6.76 -21.52
N TYR A 116 18.31 -6.27 -21.00
CA TYR A 116 19.43 -5.78 -21.81
C TYR A 116 20.75 -6.37 -21.32
N VAL A 117 21.71 -6.42 -22.23
CA VAL A 117 23.08 -6.88 -21.96
C VAL A 117 23.89 -5.68 -21.46
N VAL A 118 24.57 -5.87 -20.33
CA VAL A 118 25.44 -4.86 -19.72
C VAL A 118 26.88 -5.02 -20.20
N SER A 119 27.39 -6.26 -20.17
CA SER A 119 28.74 -6.63 -20.60
C SER A 119 28.78 -8.02 -21.19
#